data_AF-A0A1C4R907-F1
#
_entry.id   AF-A0A1C4R907-F1
#
_cell.length_a   1.000
_cell.length_b   1.000
_cell.length_c   1.000
_cell.angle_alpha   90.00
_cell.angle_beta   90.00
_cell.angle_gamma   90.00
#
_symmetry.space_group_name_H-M   'P 1'
#
loop_
_entity.id
_entity.type
_entity.pdbx_description
1 polymer ?
#
loop_
_entity_poly.entity_id
_entity_poly.type
_entity_poly.pdbx_seq_one_letter_code
_entity_poly.pdbx_strand_id
1 'polypeptide(L)'
;MAPSARSAGLTSIERVSDNADPPRVRVTLPGGTQVPGKLIRWRQAPAGQWWAQVVIQIPAGVVVQIADEDYASVPREPAAPQLVFRPLRHDAPDRRALELHVAGCWGATGRLTPTTAEAAAHFVKHGWAVACTTCQPPIAAP
;
A
#
# COMPACT_ATOMS: atom_id res chain seq x y z
N MET A 1 14.16 52.31 19.01
CA MET A 1 15.22 51.39 18.58
C MET A 1 14.71 49.97 18.75
N ALA A 2 14.44 49.27 17.64
CA ALA A 2 13.95 47.89 17.62
C ALA A 2 15.13 46.92 17.40
N PRO A 3 15.14 45.72 18.01
CA PRO A 3 16.12 44.70 17.67
C PRO A 3 15.70 43.94 16.39
N SER A 4 16.63 43.90 15.43
CA SER A 4 16.58 43.05 14.23
C SER A 4 16.55 41.57 14.60
N ALA A 5 15.51 40.86 14.17
CA ALA A 5 15.54 39.40 14.08
C ALA A 5 16.29 39.00 12.81
N ARG A 6 17.46 38.37 12.98
CA ARG A 6 18.23 37.77 11.88
C ARG A 6 17.58 36.44 11.48
N SER A 7 17.33 36.31 10.18
CA SER A 7 16.86 35.12 9.49
C SER A 7 17.72 33.90 9.83
N ALA A 8 17.11 32.87 10.41
CA ALA A 8 17.71 31.53 10.47
C ALA A 8 17.61 30.91 9.07
N GLY A 9 18.76 30.65 8.46
CA GLY A 9 18.87 29.97 7.18
C GLY A 9 18.23 28.59 7.24
N LEU A 10 17.23 28.37 6.39
CA LEU A 10 16.67 27.06 6.11
C LEU A 10 17.76 26.18 5.49
N THR A 11 18.26 25.23 6.28
CA THR A 11 19.10 24.14 5.81
C THR A 11 18.19 23.21 5.00
N SER A 12 18.36 23.22 3.68
CA SER A 12 17.71 22.21 2.82
C SER A 12 18.28 20.85 3.17
N ILE A 13 17.45 19.97 3.73
CA ILE A 13 17.78 18.54 3.85
C ILE A 13 17.05 17.85 2.70
N GLU A 14 17.69 17.81 1.53
CA GLU A 14 17.34 16.85 0.49
C GLU A 14 17.74 15.46 0.98
N ARG A 15 16.74 14.69 1.43
CA ARG A 15 16.90 13.24 1.57
C ARG A 15 16.43 12.61 0.27
N VAL A 16 17.34 12.51 -0.68
CA VAL A 16 17.21 11.59 -1.82
C VAL A 16 17.32 10.18 -1.26
N SER A 17 16.18 9.50 -1.15
CA SER A 17 16.14 8.07 -0.82
C SER A 17 15.80 7.36 -2.11
N ASP A 18 16.83 6.99 -2.87
CA ASP A 18 16.67 6.20 -4.08
C ASP A 18 16.14 4.81 -3.69
N ASN A 19 14.92 4.49 -4.13
CA ASN A 19 14.34 3.13 -4.20
C ASN A 19 13.97 2.36 -2.92
N ALA A 20 13.95 2.97 -1.73
CA ALA A 20 13.34 2.31 -0.57
C ALA A 20 11.81 2.48 -0.60
N ASP A 21 11.09 1.37 -0.73
CA ASP A 21 9.63 1.33 -0.60
C ASP A 21 9.22 2.01 0.73
N PRO A 22 8.35 3.05 0.74
CA PRO A 22 8.10 3.83 1.93
C PRO A 22 7.57 2.98 3.10
N PRO A 23 7.91 3.32 4.37
CA PRO A 23 7.50 2.52 5.52
C PRO A 23 5.97 2.49 5.67
N ARG A 24 5.49 1.33 6.13
CA ARG A 24 4.07 1.07 6.36
C ARG A 24 3.62 1.65 7.70
N VAL A 25 2.43 2.22 7.73
CA VAL A 25 1.78 2.77 8.93
C VAL A 25 0.32 2.32 9.00
N ARG A 26 -0.29 2.46 10.18
CA ARG A 26 -1.76 2.37 10.36
C ARG A 26 -2.32 3.77 10.55
N VAL A 27 -3.35 4.11 9.77
CA VAL A 27 -4.07 5.38 9.83
C VAL A 27 -5.45 5.12 10.41
N THR A 28 -5.80 5.83 11.48
CA THR A 28 -7.15 5.83 12.03
C THR A 28 -7.97 6.90 11.32
N LEU A 29 -8.98 6.49 10.57
CA LEU A 29 -9.93 7.38 9.89
C LEU A 29 -11.03 7.84 10.88
N PRO A 30 -11.75 8.94 10.57
CA PRO A 30 -12.96 9.31 11.30
C PRO A 30 -13.91 8.11 11.41
N GLY A 31 -14.47 7.88 12.60
CA GLY A 31 -15.27 6.68 12.90
C GLY A 31 -14.45 5.50 13.45
N GLY A 32 -13.13 5.64 13.62
CA GLY A 32 -12.28 4.67 14.32
C GLY A 32 -11.77 3.52 13.46
N THR A 33 -12.15 3.47 12.18
CA THR A 33 -11.65 2.47 11.23
C THR A 33 -10.15 2.67 11.02
N GLN A 34 -9.37 1.58 11.13
CA GLN A 34 -7.94 1.60 10.84
C GLN A 34 -7.66 1.06 9.44
N VAL A 35 -6.94 1.83 8.64
CA VAL A 35 -6.47 1.43 7.30
C VAL A 35 -4.95 1.45 7.24
N PRO A 36 -4.32 0.56 6.45
CA PRO A 36 -2.91 0.67 6.13
C PRO A 36 -2.60 1.94 5.34
N GLY A 37 -1.38 2.46 5.47
CA GLY A 37 -0.87 3.51 4.59
C GLY A 37 0.64 3.42 4.40
N LYS A 38 1.15 4.15 3.42
CA LYS A 38 2.58 4.38 3.19
C LYS A 38 2.94 5.79 3.66
N LEU A 39 3.84 5.90 4.63
CA LEU A 39 4.31 7.19 5.12
C LEU A 39 5.34 7.76 4.14
N ILE A 40 4.97 8.85 3.47
CA ILE A 40 5.78 9.48 2.41
C ILE A 40 6.75 10.50 3.00
N ARG A 41 6.29 11.35 3.92
CA ARG A 41 7.14 12.36 4.56
C ARG A 41 6.55 12.88 5.87
N TRP A 42 7.42 13.48 6.68
CA TRP A 42 7.05 14.33 7.81
C TRP A 42 7.32 15.79 7.45
N ARG A 43 6.40 16.69 7.82
CA ARG A 43 6.57 18.14 7.68
C ARG A 43 6.26 18.82 9.00
N GLN A 44 7.16 19.68 9.46
CA GLN A 44 6.88 20.53 10.61
C GLN A 44 6.18 21.81 10.15
N ALA A 45 5.08 22.17 10.82
CA ALA A 45 4.40 23.45 10.66
C ALA A 45 5.15 24.57 11.39
N PRO A 46 4.93 25.86 11.05
CA PRO A 46 5.59 26.98 11.74
C PRO A 46 5.38 27.01 13.26
N ALA A 47 4.26 26.49 13.75
CA ALA A 47 3.96 26.37 15.17
C ALA A 47 4.65 25.17 15.87
N GLY A 48 5.54 24.45 15.18
CA GLY A 48 6.29 23.31 15.72
C GLY A 48 5.58 21.95 15.64
N GLN A 49 4.30 21.92 15.26
CA GLN A 49 3.53 20.68 15.08
C GLN A 49 4.03 19.86 13.88
N TRP A 50 4.14 18.54 14.03
CA TRP A 50 4.48 17.62 12.94
C TRP A 50 3.24 17.09 12.22
N TRP A 51 3.30 17.07 10.90
CA TRP A 51 2.30 16.52 9.99
C TRP A 51 2.89 15.36 9.20
N ALA A 52 2.18 14.23 9.18
CA ALA A 52 2.53 13.09 8.35
C ALA A 52 1.79 13.20 7.01
N GLN A 53 2.51 13.03 5.90
CA GLN A 53 1.88 12.77 4.60
C GLN A 53 1.87 11.28 4.36
N VAL A 54 0.66 10.72 4.23
CA VAL A 54 0.44 9.28 4.04
C VAL A 54 -0.32 9.05 2.74
N VAL A 55 0.11 8.06 1.96
CA VAL A 55 -0.66 7.54 0.83
C VAL A 55 -1.42 6.31 1.29
N ILE A 56 -2.74 6.31 1.09
CA ILE A 56 -3.61 5.16 1.31
C ILE A 56 -4.19 4.70 -0.03
N GLN A 57 -4.42 3.40 -0.17
CA GLN A 57 -5.15 2.84 -1.30
C GLN A 57 -6.54 2.46 -0.82
N ILE A 58 -7.57 2.86 -1.55
CA ILE A 58 -8.97 2.59 -1.24
C ILE A 58 -9.69 2.04 -2.47
N PRO A 59 -10.76 1.23 -2.31
CA PRO A 59 -11.55 0.76 -3.43
C PRO A 59 -12.09 1.93 -4.26
N ALA A 60 -11.98 1.87 -5.59
CA ALA A 60 -12.48 2.94 -6.46
C ALA A 60 -13.99 3.21 -6.26
N GLY A 61 -14.77 2.17 -5.94
CA GLY A 61 -16.21 2.30 -5.69
C GLY A 61 -16.60 3.07 -4.42
N VAL A 62 -15.64 3.37 -3.52
CA VAL A 62 -15.89 4.24 -2.36
C VAL A 62 -15.32 5.66 -2.55
N VAL A 63 -14.68 5.93 -3.69
CA VAL A 63 -14.16 7.25 -4.03
C VAL A 63 -15.29 8.09 -4.61
N VAL A 64 -15.64 9.17 -3.91
CA VAL A 64 -16.54 10.20 -4.44
C VAL A 64 -15.68 11.29 -5.05
N GLN A 65 -15.78 11.49 -6.36
CA GLN A 65 -15.12 12.59 -7.05
C GLN A 65 -15.76 13.92 -6.64
N ILE A 66 -14.93 14.95 -6.49
CA ILE A 66 -15.39 16.31 -6.30
C ILE A 66 -15.91 16.81 -7.65
N ALA A 67 -17.10 17.41 -7.66
CA ALA A 67 -17.66 17.97 -8.88
C ALA A 67 -16.74 19.06 -9.46
N ASP A 68 -16.73 19.18 -10.78
CA ASP A 68 -15.98 20.20 -11.54
C ASP A 68 -14.44 20.09 -11.50
N GLU A 69 -13.86 19.06 -10.87
CA GLU A 69 -12.43 18.75 -10.99
C GLU A 69 -12.14 17.91 -12.25
N ASP A 70 -11.05 18.24 -12.95
CA ASP A 70 -10.60 17.48 -14.12
C ASP A 70 -9.71 16.30 -13.72
N TYR A 71 -10.26 15.09 -13.83
CA TYR A 71 -9.56 13.84 -13.57
C TYR A 71 -8.97 13.19 -14.85
N ALA A 72 -9.06 13.82 -16.02
CA ALA A 72 -8.56 13.26 -17.27
C ALA A 72 -7.03 13.04 -17.27
N SER A 73 -6.31 13.81 -16.45
CA SER A 73 -4.86 13.68 -16.27
C SER A 73 -4.45 12.56 -15.30
N VAL A 74 -5.39 11.94 -14.58
CA VAL A 74 -5.10 10.88 -13.62
C VAL A 74 -5.02 9.54 -14.38
N PRO A 75 -3.82 8.97 -14.58
CA PRO A 75 -3.68 7.74 -15.35
C PRO A 75 -4.42 6.59 -14.65
N ARG A 76 -5.18 5.82 -15.44
CA ARG A 76 -5.70 4.52 -15.03
C ARG A 76 -4.80 3.45 -15.58
N GLU A 77 -3.99 2.87 -14.72
CA GLU A 77 -3.16 1.74 -15.10
C GLU A 77 -3.98 0.46 -14.99
N PRO A 78 -4.13 -0.32 -16.07
CA PRO A 78 -4.72 -1.64 -15.95
C PRO A 78 -3.83 -2.45 -15.00
N ALA A 79 -4.46 -3.16 -14.07
CA ALA A 79 -3.73 -4.17 -13.31
C ALA A 79 -3.19 -5.17 -14.32
N ALA A 80 -1.88 -5.16 -14.61
CA ALA A 80 -1.25 -6.36 -15.14
C ALA A 80 -1.43 -7.39 -14.02
N PRO A 81 -2.21 -8.49 -14.20
CA PRO A 81 -2.44 -9.43 -13.12
C PRO A 81 -1.18 -10.28 -12.96
N GLN A 82 -0.13 -9.66 -12.44
CA GLN A 82 0.97 -10.39 -11.86
C GLN A 82 0.42 -10.97 -10.57
N LEU A 83 0.26 -12.28 -10.51
CA LEU A 83 -0.11 -12.95 -9.28
C LEU A 83 1.16 -13.26 -8.51
N VAL A 84 1.10 -13.20 -7.18
CA VAL A 84 2.23 -13.54 -6.32
C VAL A 84 1.77 -14.45 -5.19
N PHE A 85 2.59 -15.45 -4.85
CA PHE A 85 2.43 -16.21 -3.62
C PHE A 85 3.22 -15.56 -2.49
N ARG A 86 2.60 -15.48 -1.32
CA ARG A 86 3.24 -15.17 -0.04
C ARG A 86 3.25 -16.42 0.84
N PRO A 87 4.41 -16.87 1.36
CA PRO A 87 4.45 -17.91 2.36
C PRO A 87 3.71 -17.48 3.63
N LEU A 88 2.82 -18.33 4.13
CA LEU A 88 2.26 -18.19 5.48
C LEU A 88 3.28 -18.73 6.48
N ARG A 89 3.44 -18.08 7.63
CA ARG A 89 4.29 -18.60 8.70
C ARG A 89 3.66 -19.89 9.20
N HIS A 90 4.37 -21.01 9.05
CA HIS A 90 3.96 -22.29 9.61
C HIS A 90 4.08 -22.26 11.13
N ASP A 91 2.97 -22.07 11.83
CA ASP A 91 2.80 -22.42 13.24
C ASP A 91 2.24 -23.85 13.40
N ALA A 92 1.62 -24.41 12.35
CA ALA A 92 1.19 -25.80 12.30
C ALA A 92 1.50 -26.45 10.92
N PRO A 93 2.02 -27.70 10.88
CA PRO A 93 2.47 -28.36 9.66
C PRO A 93 1.34 -28.77 8.69
N ASP A 94 0.09 -28.72 9.13
CA ASP A 94 -1.12 -29.09 8.38
C ASP A 94 -1.83 -27.89 7.72
N ARG A 95 -1.35 -26.66 7.93
CA ARG A 95 -1.97 -25.46 7.37
C ARG A 95 -1.37 -25.05 6.03
N ARG A 96 -2.27 -24.62 5.14
CA ARG A 96 -2.04 -24.12 3.77
C ARG A 96 -0.82 -23.20 3.75
N ALA A 97 0.20 -23.55 2.96
CA ALA A 97 1.52 -22.93 3.06
C ALA A 97 1.62 -21.56 2.35
N LEU A 98 0.68 -21.24 1.46
CA LEU A 98 0.74 -20.04 0.63
C LEU A 98 -0.57 -19.24 0.69
N GLU A 99 -0.44 -17.93 0.57
CA GLU A 99 -1.54 -17.01 0.27
C GLU A 99 -1.29 -16.38 -1.10
N LEU A 100 -2.28 -16.44 -1.98
CA LEU A 100 -2.27 -15.86 -3.32
C LEU A 100 -2.71 -14.40 -3.26
N HIS A 101 -1.95 -13.53 -3.92
CA HIS A 101 -2.23 -12.09 -4.01
C HIS A 101 -2.13 -11.60 -5.45
N VAL A 102 -2.81 -10.49 -5.75
CA VAL A 102 -2.42 -9.63 -6.87
C VAL A 102 -1.12 -8.91 -6.49
N ALA A 103 -0.18 -8.76 -7.42
CA ALA A 103 1.05 -8.01 -7.21
C ALA A 103 0.72 -6.57 -6.81
N GLY A 104 1.45 -6.06 -5.83
CA GLY A 104 1.12 -4.77 -5.20
C GLY A 104 -0.01 -4.82 -4.18
N CYS A 105 -0.65 -5.98 -3.94
CA CYS A 105 -1.55 -6.14 -2.80
C CYS A 105 -0.81 -5.79 -1.50
N TRP A 106 -1.38 -4.87 -0.73
CA TRP A 106 -0.77 -4.42 0.53
C TRP A 106 -0.75 -5.50 1.62
N GLY A 107 -1.62 -6.51 1.54
CA GLY A 107 -1.55 -7.71 2.39
C GLY A 107 -0.35 -8.61 2.06
N ALA A 108 0.19 -8.50 0.85
CA ALA A 108 1.40 -9.20 0.43
C ALA A 108 2.62 -8.49 1.04
N THR A 109 3.28 -9.15 1.99
CA THR A 109 4.49 -8.63 2.65
C THR A 109 5.55 -9.72 2.73
N GLY A 110 6.82 -9.32 2.85
CA GLY A 110 7.93 -10.26 2.90
C GLY A 110 8.30 -10.83 1.54
N ARG A 111 8.72 -12.10 1.52
CA ARG A 111 9.12 -12.79 0.29
C ARG A 111 7.89 -13.08 -0.57
N LEU A 112 7.84 -12.49 -1.76
CA LEU A 112 6.80 -12.70 -2.74
C LEU A 112 7.37 -13.49 -3.93
N THR A 113 6.62 -14.48 -4.41
CA THR A 113 7.02 -15.30 -5.55
C THR A 113 6.01 -15.10 -6.68
N PRO A 114 6.40 -14.50 -7.82
CA PRO A 114 5.53 -14.38 -8.98
C PRO A 114 4.97 -15.73 -9.43
N THR A 115 3.74 -15.74 -9.91
CA THR A 115 3.06 -16.93 -10.43
C THR A 115 2.15 -16.60 -11.60
N THR A 116 1.86 -17.60 -12.42
CA THR A 116 0.91 -17.49 -13.53
C THR A 116 -0.53 -17.75 -13.04
N ALA A 117 -1.52 -17.34 -13.82
CA ALA A 117 -2.93 -17.63 -13.51
C ALA A 117 -3.21 -19.15 -13.44
N GLU A 118 -2.59 -19.94 -14.32
CA GLU A 118 -2.73 -21.39 -14.34
C GLU A 118 -2.16 -22.04 -13.07
N ALA A 119 -0.94 -21.67 -12.66
CA ALA A 119 -0.34 -22.17 -11.44
C ALA A 119 -1.12 -21.71 -10.19
N ALA A 120 -1.60 -20.46 -10.18
CA ALA A 120 -2.46 -19.95 -9.12
C ALA A 120 -3.75 -20.77 -8.97
N ALA A 121 -4.45 -21.06 -10.07
CA ALA A 121 -5.66 -21.86 -10.07
C ALA A 121 -5.38 -23.29 -9.59
N HIS A 122 -4.30 -23.92 -10.05
CA HIS A 122 -3.89 -25.25 -9.61
C HIS A 122 -3.64 -25.32 -8.09
N PHE A 123 -2.85 -24.39 -7.54
CA PHE A 123 -2.53 -24.37 -6.11
C PHE A 123 -3.77 -24.12 -5.23
N VAL A 124 -4.69 -23.25 -5.66
CA VAL A 124 -5.94 -23.02 -4.94
C VAL A 124 -6.85 -24.26 -5.02
N LYS A 125 -6.99 -24.87 -6.20
CA LYS A 125 -7.81 -26.08 -6.40
C LYS A 125 -7.37 -27.24 -5.51
N HIS A 126 -6.06 -27.41 -5.32
CA HIS A 126 -5.50 -28.46 -4.47
C HIS A 126 -5.35 -28.06 -2.98
N GLY A 127 -5.82 -26.87 -2.59
CA GLY A 127 -5.79 -26.39 -1.21
C GLY A 127 -4.39 -26.00 -0.69
N TRP A 128 -3.39 -25.89 -1.57
CA TRP A 128 -2.03 -25.48 -1.21
C TRP A 128 -1.89 -23.96 -1.05
N ALA A 129 -2.82 -23.20 -1.63
CA ALA A 129 -2.92 -21.76 -1.47
C ALA A 129 -4.33 -21.32 -1.09
N VAL A 130 -4.44 -20.15 -0.45
CA VAL A 130 -5.71 -19.44 -0.24
C VAL A 130 -5.69 -18.09 -0.93
N ALA A 131 -6.84 -17.66 -1.46
CA ALA A 131 -6.98 -16.31 -1.99
C ALA A 131 -6.87 -15.29 -0.85
N CYS A 132 -6.07 -14.24 -1.04
CA CYS A 132 -6.08 -13.11 -0.13
C CYS A 132 -7.46 -12.45 -0.13
N THR A 133 -8.08 -12.36 1.05
CA THR A 133 -9.41 -11.74 1.20
C THR A 133 -9.41 -10.24 0.89
N THR A 134 -8.24 -9.60 0.92
CA THR A 134 -8.08 -8.17 0.69
C THR A 134 -8.07 -7.79 -0.78
N CYS A 135 -7.27 -8.49 -1.61
CA CYS A 135 -7.18 -8.19 -3.04
C CYS A 135 -8.02 -9.11 -3.92
N GLN A 136 -8.61 -10.17 -3.36
CA GLN A 136 -9.51 -11.12 -4.03
C GLN A 136 -9.01 -11.46 -5.45
N PRO A 137 -7.81 -12.07 -5.57
CA PRO A 137 -7.20 -12.31 -6.86
C PRO A 137 -8.15 -13.11 -7.76
N PRO A 138 -8.24 -12.78 -9.06
CA PRO A 138 -9.10 -13.51 -9.98
C PRO A 138 -8.56 -14.92 -10.14
N ILE A 139 -9.20 -15.87 -9.47
CA ILE A 139 -8.95 -17.30 -9.61
C ILE A 139 -10.02 -17.78 -10.58
N ALA A 140 -9.64 -18.08 -11.82
CA ALA A 140 -10.57 -18.73 -12.74
C ALA A 140 -11.03 -20.04 -12.08
N ALA A 141 -12.33 -20.17 -11.86
CA ALA A 141 -12.90 -21.47 -11.54
C ALA A 141 -12.57 -22.40 -12.73
N PRO A 142 -12.10 -23.64 -12.48
CA PRO A 142 -11.85 -24.59 -13.55
C PRO A 142 -13.13 -24.90 -14.34
#